data_AF-A0A2T0S0B3-F1
#
_entry.id   AF-A0A2T0S0B3-F1
#
_cell.length_a   1.000
_cell.length_b   1.000
_cell.length_c   1.000
_cell.angle_alpha   90.00
_cell.angle_beta   90.00
_cell.angle_gamma   90.00
#
_symmetry.space_group_name_H-M   'P 1'
#
loop_
_entity.id
_entity.type
_entity.pdbx_description
1 polymer ?
#
loop_
_entity_poly.entity_id
_entity_poly.type
_entity_poly.pdbx_seq_one_letter_code
_entity_poly.pdbx_strand_id
1 'polypeptide(L)'
;MSDSLIHDPNGGMPRLLEIMARLRDPETGCPWDIEQTWDTIAPYTIEEAYEVADAIEREAWGELKGELGDLLLQVVYFSQMGAEEGRFTFAEIADGISDKMVDRHPHVFGNEYRDKSAEQQTRDWEVQKAKERAAKGEARVLDGVALGLPALLRAYKLQKRAARVGFDWDNADLVLDKIREEAEELAEAAATGDHDAIEDEMGDMLFVLANLARHLGVDPEQALRRTNAKFVRRFRAVEDALHANGSSPQQASLDDMDSLWNRIKAGEKTDLPGDTTPEGSLADRLPRVTATEDLEAIYGDAIPTSLTKVVDRITPLYRKWIESSRFVVLSTVGPEGTDASPRGDIGPVLRVADQRTLLLPDWRGNNRIDSLRNIVRDPRVSLMFLVPGSNNVVRVNGSAFVTTDPGLLERFEHNGKQPRSIVVVKVREAYFQCAKALMRSALWTSGDTGSRVPTAGEFLKAVDEGFDAESYDTGYEDHARDKMW
;
A
#
# COMPACT_ATOMS: atom_id res chain seq x y z
N MET A 1 -46.36 -34.14 8.41
CA MET A 1 -46.04 -32.84 7.82
C MET A 1 -47.15 -31.86 8.15
N SER A 2 -46.85 -30.73 8.77
CA SER A 2 -47.88 -29.75 9.15
C SER A 2 -47.85 -28.57 8.19
N ASP A 3 -48.90 -28.38 7.38
CA ASP A 3 -49.06 -27.17 6.54
C ASP A 3 -48.91 -25.89 7.36
N SER A 4 -49.24 -25.95 8.65
CA SER A 4 -49.06 -24.83 9.57
C SER A 4 -47.61 -24.36 9.68
N LEU A 5 -46.62 -25.25 9.59
CA LEU A 5 -45.20 -24.89 9.71
C LEU A 5 -44.67 -24.23 8.44
N ILE A 6 -45.07 -24.73 7.27
CA ILE A 6 -44.66 -24.15 5.97
C ILE A 6 -45.21 -22.74 5.77
N HIS A 7 -46.41 -22.48 6.27
CA HIS A 7 -47.04 -21.16 6.16
C HIS A 7 -46.77 -20.22 7.35
N ASP A 8 -45.96 -20.64 8.33
CA ASP A 8 -45.58 -19.79 9.47
C ASP A 8 -44.42 -18.85 9.10
N PRO A 9 -44.62 -17.52 8.96
CA PRO A 9 -43.54 -16.60 8.62
C PRO A 9 -42.41 -16.54 9.67
N ASN A 10 -42.61 -17.06 10.88
CA ASN A 10 -41.63 -17.08 11.97
C ASN A 10 -41.07 -18.48 12.25
N GLY A 11 -41.33 -19.46 11.37
CA GLY A 11 -40.93 -20.86 11.60
C GLY A 11 -39.43 -21.16 11.52
N GLY A 12 -38.60 -20.18 11.15
CA GLY A 12 -37.14 -20.27 11.18
C GLY A 12 -36.55 -21.46 10.40
N MET A 13 -35.49 -22.06 10.93
CA MET A 13 -34.81 -23.21 10.31
C MET A 13 -35.72 -24.44 10.15
N PRO A 14 -36.52 -24.86 11.15
CA PRO A 14 -37.44 -26.00 10.99
C PRO A 14 -38.38 -25.85 9.80
N ARG A 15 -38.87 -24.63 9.55
CA ARG A 15 -39.71 -24.34 8.38
C ARG A 15 -38.95 -24.51 7.06
N LEU A 16 -37.71 -24.01 6.96
CA LEU A 16 -36.91 -24.13 5.74
C LEU A 16 -36.61 -25.59 5.39
N LEU A 17 -36.25 -26.39 6.39
CA LEU A 17 -36.00 -27.83 6.22
C LEU A 17 -37.26 -28.57 5.75
N GLU A 18 -38.42 -28.29 6.36
CA GLU A 18 -39.70 -28.88 5.95
C GLU A 18 -40.10 -28.47 4.53
N ILE A 19 -39.85 -27.21 4.13
CA ILE A 19 -40.09 -26.74 2.76
C ILE A 19 -39.24 -27.54 1.77
N MET A 20 -37.93 -27.68 2.01
CA MET A 20 -37.04 -28.43 1.12
C MET A 20 -37.43 -29.91 1.02
N ALA A 21 -37.78 -30.53 2.16
CA ALA A 21 -38.27 -31.91 2.18
C ALA A 21 -39.52 -32.10 1.31
N ARG A 22 -40.43 -31.11 1.28
CA ARG A 22 -41.61 -31.15 0.39
C ARG A 22 -41.27 -30.86 -1.07
N LEU A 23 -40.37 -29.92 -1.35
CA LEU A 23 -39.94 -29.62 -2.71
C LEU A 23 -39.32 -30.84 -3.38
N ARG A 24 -38.60 -31.67 -2.61
CA ARG A 24 -37.94 -32.89 -3.10
C ARG A 24 -38.72 -34.18 -2.82
N ASP A 25 -39.96 -34.11 -2.35
CA ASP A 25 -40.80 -35.29 -2.16
C ASP A 25 -40.98 -36.03 -3.51
N PRO A 26 -40.61 -37.33 -3.64
CA PRO A 26 -40.61 -38.00 -4.93
C PRO A 26 -41.99 -38.13 -5.60
N GLU A 27 -43.08 -38.04 -4.83
CA GLU A 27 -44.44 -38.22 -5.34
C GLU A 27 -45.14 -36.89 -5.62
N THR A 28 -44.90 -35.88 -4.79
CA THR A 28 -45.67 -34.63 -4.76
C THR A 28 -44.82 -33.36 -4.89
N GLY A 29 -43.50 -33.50 -4.93
CA GLY A 29 -42.56 -32.40 -4.99
C GLY A 29 -42.48 -31.70 -6.35
N CYS A 30 -41.62 -30.70 -6.42
CA CYS A 30 -41.33 -29.95 -7.62
C CYS A 30 -40.43 -30.79 -8.55
N PRO A 31 -40.81 -31.03 -9.82
CA PRO A 31 -40.02 -31.85 -10.73
C PRO A 31 -38.59 -31.33 -10.92
N TRP A 32 -38.41 -30.01 -10.99
CA TRP A 32 -37.08 -29.41 -11.14
C TRP A 32 -36.21 -29.71 -9.91
N ASP A 33 -36.79 -29.59 -8.71
CA ASP A 33 -36.05 -29.83 -7.48
C ASP A 33 -35.66 -31.30 -7.33
N ILE A 34 -36.56 -32.22 -7.67
CA ILE A 34 -36.30 -33.67 -7.60
C ILE A 34 -35.16 -34.08 -8.55
N GLU A 35 -35.08 -33.49 -9.74
CA GLU A 35 -34.05 -33.81 -10.75
C GLU A 35 -32.64 -33.34 -10.37
N GLN A 36 -32.49 -32.44 -9.39
CA GLN A 36 -31.18 -31.94 -8.99
C GLN A 36 -30.33 -33.00 -8.27
N THR A 37 -29.03 -32.94 -8.50
CA THR A 37 -28.00 -33.84 -7.98
C THR A 37 -26.86 -33.04 -7.32
N TRP A 38 -25.93 -33.74 -6.65
CA TRP A 38 -24.72 -33.12 -6.10
C TRP A 38 -23.95 -32.26 -7.11
N ASP A 39 -23.79 -32.78 -8.34
CA ASP A 39 -23.03 -32.12 -9.39
C ASP A 39 -23.76 -30.92 -9.98
N THR A 40 -25.10 -30.93 -10.00
CA THR A 40 -25.88 -29.80 -10.51
C THR A 40 -26.01 -28.69 -9.47
N ILE A 41 -26.02 -29.00 -8.18
CA ILE A 41 -26.12 -28.00 -7.09
C ILE A 41 -24.77 -27.37 -6.71
N ALA A 42 -23.66 -28.11 -6.85
CA ALA A 42 -22.34 -27.60 -6.47
C ALA A 42 -21.93 -26.28 -7.15
N PRO A 43 -22.18 -26.05 -8.46
CA PRO A 43 -21.92 -24.76 -9.10
C PRO A 43 -22.71 -23.61 -8.47
N TYR A 44 -24.01 -23.78 -8.22
CA TYR A 44 -24.84 -22.76 -7.57
C TYR A 44 -24.30 -22.38 -6.20
N THR A 45 -23.77 -23.33 -5.43
CA THR A 45 -23.15 -23.03 -4.13
C THR A 45 -21.95 -22.09 -4.23
N ILE A 46 -21.18 -22.20 -5.31
CA ILE A 46 -20.05 -21.31 -5.58
C ILE A 46 -20.57 -19.93 -6.00
N GLU A 47 -21.60 -19.89 -6.85
CA GLU A 47 -22.27 -18.66 -7.28
C GLU A 47 -22.83 -17.88 -6.08
N GLU A 48 -23.63 -18.50 -5.22
CA GLU A 48 -24.20 -17.83 -4.03
C GLU A 48 -23.12 -17.34 -3.05
N ALA A 49 -22.01 -18.08 -2.91
CA ALA A 49 -20.89 -17.63 -2.11
C ALA A 49 -20.22 -16.38 -2.69
N TYR A 50 -20.22 -16.23 -4.02
CA TYR A 50 -19.76 -15.02 -4.69
C TYR A 50 -20.77 -13.88 -4.62
N GLU A 51 -22.07 -14.13 -4.70
CA GLU A 51 -23.10 -13.11 -4.51
C GLU A 51 -23.06 -12.54 -3.08
N VAL A 52 -22.87 -13.39 -2.06
CA VAL A 52 -22.60 -12.92 -0.69
C VAL A 52 -21.35 -12.04 -0.63
N ALA A 53 -20.26 -12.46 -1.26
CA ALA A 53 -19.02 -11.69 -1.28
C ALA A 53 -19.19 -10.34 -2.02
N ASP A 54 -19.93 -10.34 -3.12
CA ASP A 54 -20.24 -9.16 -3.94
C ASP A 54 -21.16 -8.18 -3.19
N ALA A 55 -22.20 -8.66 -2.52
CA ALA A 55 -23.09 -7.85 -1.69
C ALA A 55 -22.32 -7.16 -0.55
N ILE A 56 -21.35 -7.84 0.07
CA ILE A 56 -20.45 -7.25 1.07
C ILE A 56 -19.53 -6.20 0.42
N GLU A 57 -18.92 -6.51 -0.73
CA GLU A 57 -17.99 -5.63 -1.43
C GLU A 57 -18.66 -4.33 -1.91
N ARG A 58 -19.93 -4.40 -2.31
CA ARG A 58 -20.76 -3.24 -2.70
C ARG A 58 -21.46 -2.56 -1.53
N GLU A 59 -21.27 -3.03 -0.29
CA GLU A 59 -22.01 -2.58 0.90
C GLU A 59 -23.54 -2.61 0.71
N ALA A 60 -24.04 -3.57 -0.08
CA ALA A 60 -25.45 -3.75 -0.38
C ALA A 60 -26.16 -4.50 0.76
N TRP A 61 -26.18 -3.89 1.96
CA TRP A 61 -26.72 -4.51 3.18
C TRP A 61 -28.18 -4.96 3.07
N GLY A 62 -28.96 -4.34 2.18
CA GLY A 62 -30.34 -4.75 1.88
C GLY A 62 -30.43 -6.08 1.12
N GLU A 63 -29.45 -6.39 0.27
CA GLU A 63 -29.35 -7.63 -0.51
C GLU A 63 -28.72 -8.76 0.30
N LEU A 64 -27.71 -8.44 1.13
CA LEU A 64 -26.91 -9.44 1.87
C LEU A 64 -27.74 -10.46 2.65
N LYS A 65 -28.87 -10.05 3.24
CA LYS A 65 -29.75 -10.97 3.96
C LYS A 65 -30.37 -12.03 3.03
N GLY A 66 -30.70 -11.65 1.80
CA GLY A 66 -31.19 -12.54 0.75
C GLY A 66 -30.11 -13.54 0.34
N GLU A 67 -28.93 -13.03 -0.05
CA GLU A 67 -27.80 -13.87 -0.50
C GLU A 67 -27.33 -14.86 0.57
N LEU A 68 -27.31 -14.47 1.85
CA LEU A 68 -27.02 -15.40 2.95
C LEU A 68 -28.11 -16.47 3.11
N GLY A 69 -29.35 -16.13 2.79
CA GLY A 69 -30.47 -17.06 2.73
C GLY A 69 -30.34 -18.06 1.58
N ASP A 70 -29.92 -17.59 0.41
CA ASP A 70 -29.71 -18.43 -0.77
C ASP A 70 -28.51 -19.35 -0.60
N LEU A 71 -27.40 -18.87 -0.02
CA LEU A 71 -26.29 -19.73 0.38
C LEU A 71 -26.70 -20.77 1.45
N LEU A 72 -27.54 -20.39 2.40
CA LEU A 72 -28.09 -21.32 3.39
C LEU A 72 -28.99 -22.37 2.72
N LEU A 73 -29.77 -21.98 1.72
CA LEU A 73 -30.62 -22.88 0.95
C LEU A 73 -29.80 -24.00 0.31
N GLN A 74 -28.61 -23.69 -0.23
CA GLN A 74 -27.71 -24.70 -0.80
C GLN A 74 -27.28 -25.76 0.24
N VAL A 75 -26.94 -25.34 1.46
CA VAL A 75 -26.61 -26.26 2.56
C VAL A 75 -27.80 -27.14 2.92
N VAL A 76 -29.00 -26.56 2.97
CA VAL A 76 -30.25 -27.30 3.22
C VAL A 76 -30.53 -28.31 2.09
N TYR A 77 -30.27 -27.93 0.84
CA TYR A 77 -30.42 -28.79 -0.34
C TYR A 77 -29.54 -30.03 -0.25
N PHE A 78 -28.24 -29.86 0.00
CA PHE A 78 -27.31 -30.98 0.19
C PHE A 78 -27.66 -31.83 1.41
N SER A 79 -28.15 -31.21 2.48
CA SER A 79 -28.58 -31.93 3.68
C SER A 79 -29.79 -32.82 3.39
N GLN A 80 -30.72 -32.34 2.57
CA GLN A 80 -31.89 -33.10 2.15
C GLN A 80 -31.50 -34.28 1.25
N MET A 81 -30.65 -34.06 0.22
CA MET A 81 -30.12 -35.15 -0.61
C MET A 81 -29.29 -36.16 0.20
N GLY A 82 -28.49 -35.66 1.14
CA GLY A 82 -27.73 -36.50 2.07
C GLY A 82 -28.63 -37.39 2.94
N ALA A 83 -29.76 -36.86 3.40
CA ALA A 83 -30.73 -37.61 4.19
C ALA A 83 -31.49 -38.65 3.33
N GLU A 84 -31.89 -38.28 2.11
CA GLU A 84 -32.52 -39.19 1.12
C GLU A 84 -31.63 -40.41 0.83
N GLU A 85 -30.31 -40.19 0.74
CA GLU A 85 -29.33 -41.24 0.51
C GLU A 85 -28.84 -41.94 1.81
N GLY A 86 -29.34 -41.54 2.98
CA GLY A 86 -28.93 -42.10 4.28
C GLY A 86 -27.48 -41.83 4.65
N ARG A 87 -26.89 -40.74 4.17
CA ARG A 87 -25.48 -40.37 4.40
C ARG A 87 -25.28 -39.49 5.63
N PHE A 88 -26.09 -38.44 5.76
CA PHE A 88 -26.04 -37.47 6.86
C PHE A 88 -27.28 -36.56 6.83
N THR A 89 -27.51 -35.86 7.93
CA THR A 89 -28.60 -34.90 8.10
C THR A 89 -28.08 -33.48 8.35
N PHE A 90 -28.96 -32.48 8.24
CA PHE A 90 -28.62 -31.10 8.61
C PHE A 90 -28.16 -30.99 10.07
N ALA A 91 -28.77 -31.75 10.98
CA ALA A 91 -28.39 -31.79 12.39
C ALA A 91 -26.95 -32.28 12.58
N GLU A 92 -26.56 -33.36 11.91
CA GLU A 92 -25.19 -33.88 11.98
C GLU A 92 -24.15 -32.92 11.40
N ILE A 93 -24.50 -32.16 10.35
CA ILE A 93 -23.64 -31.08 9.83
C ILE A 93 -23.47 -29.98 10.89
N ALA A 94 -24.57 -29.54 11.51
CA ALA A 94 -24.56 -28.50 12.54
C ALA A 94 -23.79 -28.92 13.79
N ASP A 95 -23.95 -30.15 14.24
CA ASP A 95 -23.22 -30.74 15.37
C ASP A 95 -21.72 -30.79 15.05
N GLY A 96 -21.36 -31.29 13.86
CA GLY A 96 -19.96 -31.40 13.43
C GLY A 96 -19.23 -30.06 13.36
N ILE A 97 -19.88 -28.99 12.89
CA ILE A 97 -19.25 -27.65 12.92
C ILE A 97 -19.23 -27.06 14.33
N SER A 98 -20.25 -27.33 15.16
CA SER A 98 -20.33 -26.85 16.54
C SER A 98 -19.21 -27.44 17.40
N ASP A 99 -19.06 -28.76 17.41
CA ASP A 99 -17.99 -29.48 18.12
C ASP A 99 -16.62 -28.96 17.69
N LYS A 100 -16.43 -28.80 16.37
CA LYS A 100 -15.19 -28.27 15.80
C LYS A 100 -14.90 -26.83 16.23
N MET A 101 -15.91 -25.98 16.36
CA MET A 101 -15.72 -24.60 16.84
C MET A 101 -15.41 -24.58 18.34
N VAL A 102 -16.04 -25.43 19.15
CA VAL A 102 -15.73 -25.58 20.57
C VAL A 102 -14.27 -26.05 20.77
N ASP A 103 -13.88 -27.11 20.06
CA ASP A 103 -12.54 -27.70 20.17
C ASP A 103 -11.42 -26.74 19.72
N ARG A 104 -11.70 -25.87 18.75
CA ARG A 104 -10.72 -24.89 18.22
C ARG A 104 -10.60 -23.62 19.06
N HIS A 105 -11.51 -23.40 20.00
CA HIS A 105 -11.52 -22.20 20.85
C HIS A 105 -11.50 -22.56 22.34
N PRO A 106 -10.49 -23.32 22.82
CA PRO A 106 -10.38 -23.67 24.23
C PRO A 106 -10.16 -22.46 25.16
N HIS A 107 -9.74 -21.32 24.61
CA HIS A 107 -9.66 -20.05 25.34
C HIS A 107 -11.05 -19.40 25.55
N VAL A 108 -12.02 -19.68 24.68
CA VAL A 108 -13.42 -19.23 24.84
C VAL A 108 -14.21 -20.21 25.70
N PHE A 109 -14.19 -21.50 25.31
CA PHE A 109 -15.07 -22.55 25.83
C PHE A 109 -14.41 -23.53 26.80
N GLY A 110 -13.08 -23.45 26.98
CA GLY A 110 -12.32 -24.31 27.89
C GLY A 110 -11.64 -23.53 29.02
N ASN A 111 -10.55 -24.09 29.56
CA ASN A 111 -9.80 -23.55 30.70
C ASN A 111 -8.49 -22.86 30.29
N GLU A 112 -8.25 -22.60 29.00
CA GLU A 112 -7.04 -21.90 28.56
C GLU A 112 -7.12 -20.39 28.84
N TYR A 113 -5.95 -19.79 29.00
CA TYR A 113 -5.81 -18.35 29.26
C TYR A 113 -6.40 -17.51 28.13
N ARG A 114 -7.21 -16.49 28.49
CA ARG A 114 -8.03 -15.69 27.57
C ARG A 114 -7.29 -14.54 26.89
N ASP A 115 -6.22 -13.98 27.47
CA ASP A 115 -5.44 -12.92 26.83
C ASP A 115 -4.40 -13.51 25.86
N LYS A 116 -4.87 -14.04 24.73
CA LYS A 116 -4.03 -14.37 23.57
C LYS A 116 -4.08 -13.23 22.56
N SER A 117 -2.95 -12.92 21.92
CA SER A 117 -2.96 -12.02 20.76
C SER A 117 -3.62 -12.71 19.55
N ALA A 118 -4.16 -11.93 18.62
CA ALA A 118 -4.74 -12.46 17.38
C ALA A 118 -3.72 -13.31 16.58
N GLU A 119 -2.44 -12.94 16.62
CA GLU A 119 -1.34 -13.69 15.99
C GLU A 119 -1.12 -15.06 16.66
N GLN A 120 -1.13 -15.11 18.00
CA GLN A 120 -1.01 -16.37 18.72
C GLN A 120 -2.21 -17.28 18.44
N GLN A 121 -3.42 -16.72 18.39
CA GLN A 121 -4.62 -17.47 18.05
C GLN A 121 -4.59 -18.05 16.63
N THR A 122 -4.05 -17.29 15.66
CA THR A 122 -3.88 -17.76 14.27
C THR A 122 -2.89 -18.92 14.19
N ARG A 123 -1.79 -18.87 14.97
CA ARG A 123 -0.82 -19.97 15.04
C ARG A 123 -1.42 -21.23 15.66
N ASP A 124 -2.11 -21.09 16.78
CA ASP A 124 -2.75 -22.21 17.48
C ASP A 124 -3.81 -22.90 16.58
N TRP A 125 -4.56 -22.10 15.81
CA TRP A 125 -5.54 -22.59 14.84
C TRP A 125 -4.90 -23.40 13.71
N GLU A 126 -3.76 -22.97 13.18
CA GLU A 126 -3.03 -23.69 12.15
C GLU A 126 -2.44 -25.01 12.67
N VAL A 127 -1.96 -25.04 13.93
CA VAL A 127 -1.48 -26.27 14.58
C VAL A 127 -2.62 -27.28 14.75
N GLN A 128 -3.78 -26.85 15.23
CA GLN A 128 -4.94 -27.73 15.39
C GLN A 128 -5.42 -28.25 14.02
N LYS A 129 -5.47 -27.39 13.00
CA LYS A 129 -5.73 -27.80 11.61
C LYS A 129 -4.72 -28.82 11.08
N ALA A 130 -3.44 -28.74 11.46
CA ALA A 130 -2.45 -29.73 11.06
C ALA A 130 -2.71 -31.10 11.70
N LYS A 131 -3.08 -31.13 12.98
CA LYS A 131 -3.46 -32.38 13.69
C LYS A 131 -4.68 -33.05 13.07
N GLU A 132 -5.73 -32.28 12.77
CA GLU A 132 -6.95 -32.80 12.12
C GLU A 132 -6.65 -33.43 10.76
N ARG A 133 -5.78 -32.81 9.95
CA ARG A 133 -5.39 -33.33 8.63
C ARG A 133 -4.59 -34.63 8.74
N ALA A 134 -3.66 -34.69 9.68
CA ALA A 134 -2.92 -35.92 9.97
C ALA A 134 -3.86 -37.07 10.38
N ALA A 135 -4.90 -36.78 11.18
CA ALA A 135 -5.92 -37.77 11.56
C ALA A 135 -6.79 -38.23 10.38
N LYS A 136 -6.96 -37.41 9.33
CA LYS A 136 -7.68 -37.74 8.10
C LYS A 136 -6.85 -38.50 7.06
N GLY A 137 -5.59 -38.82 7.35
CA GLY A 137 -4.70 -39.52 6.42
C GLY A 137 -4.17 -38.66 5.27
N GLU A 138 -4.27 -37.33 5.36
CA GLU A 138 -3.60 -36.40 4.44
C GLU A 138 -2.10 -36.44 4.70
N ALA A 139 -1.38 -37.26 3.93
CA ALA A 139 0.03 -37.58 4.17
C ALA A 139 1.00 -36.63 3.44
N ARG A 140 0.58 -36.03 2.31
CA ARG A 140 1.42 -35.12 1.52
C ARG A 140 1.15 -33.67 1.90
N VAL A 141 2.18 -32.84 1.78
CA VAL A 141 2.16 -31.41 2.17
C VAL A 141 0.99 -30.63 1.54
N LEU A 142 0.66 -30.96 0.29
CA LEU A 142 -0.35 -30.26 -0.51
C LEU A 142 -1.76 -30.87 -0.42
N ASP A 143 -1.94 -32.02 0.24
CA ASP A 143 -3.24 -32.71 0.33
C ASP A 143 -4.31 -31.84 1.01
N GLY A 144 -5.56 -31.88 0.55
CA GLY A 144 -6.64 -31.08 1.14
C GLY A 144 -6.68 -29.61 0.73
N VAL A 145 -5.93 -29.19 -0.31
CA VAL A 145 -6.29 -27.97 -1.06
C VAL A 145 -7.41 -28.34 -2.04
N ALA A 146 -8.58 -27.75 -1.86
CA ALA A 146 -9.77 -28.05 -2.68
C ALA A 146 -9.53 -27.77 -4.17
N LEU A 147 -9.87 -28.75 -5.02
CA LEU A 147 -9.69 -28.67 -6.48
C LEU A 147 -10.58 -27.61 -7.12
N GLY A 148 -11.82 -27.45 -6.65
CA GLY A 148 -12.76 -26.44 -7.15
C GLY A 148 -12.50 -25.00 -6.71
N LEU A 149 -11.32 -24.71 -6.12
CA LEU A 149 -10.95 -23.32 -5.85
C LEU A 149 -10.54 -22.62 -7.15
N PRO A 150 -10.80 -21.31 -7.29
CA PRO A 150 -10.23 -20.49 -8.35
C PRO A 150 -8.71 -20.67 -8.42
N ALA A 151 -8.17 -20.64 -9.64
CA ALA A 151 -6.77 -21.00 -9.90
C ALA A 151 -5.78 -20.14 -9.09
N LEU A 152 -5.97 -18.81 -9.02
CA LEU A 152 -5.07 -17.92 -8.28
C LEU A 152 -5.16 -18.15 -6.77
N LEU A 153 -6.38 -18.31 -6.23
CA LEU A 153 -6.57 -18.65 -4.81
C LEU A 153 -5.98 -20.03 -4.47
N ARG A 154 -6.07 -20.99 -5.40
CA ARG A 154 -5.49 -22.31 -5.26
C ARG A 154 -3.96 -22.24 -5.26
N ALA A 155 -3.35 -21.53 -6.21
CA ALA A 155 -1.90 -21.28 -6.27
C ALA A 155 -1.39 -20.64 -4.97
N TYR A 156 -2.07 -19.58 -4.51
CA TYR A 156 -1.78 -18.92 -3.23
C TYR A 156 -1.79 -19.91 -2.04
N LYS A 157 -2.81 -20.78 -1.96
CA LYS A 157 -2.91 -21.78 -0.87
C LYS A 157 -1.87 -22.90 -0.99
N LEU A 158 -1.53 -23.34 -2.21
CA LEU A 158 -0.48 -24.33 -2.45
C LEU A 158 0.87 -23.80 -1.97
N GLN A 159 1.23 -22.57 -2.33
CA GLN A 159 2.46 -21.93 -1.92
C GLN A 159 2.50 -21.68 -0.40
N LYS A 160 1.39 -21.21 0.19
CA LYS A 160 1.29 -21.06 1.66
C LYS A 160 1.46 -22.39 2.40
N ARG A 161 1.16 -23.53 1.76
CA ARG A 161 1.41 -24.85 2.33
C ARG A 161 2.85 -25.30 2.15
N ALA A 162 3.43 -25.10 0.97
CA ALA A 162 4.83 -25.39 0.69
C ALA A 162 5.77 -24.59 1.63
N ALA A 163 5.44 -23.33 1.87
CA ALA A 163 6.19 -22.47 2.79
C ALA A 163 6.27 -23.01 4.23
N ARG A 164 5.25 -23.77 4.68
CA ARG A 164 5.23 -24.33 6.06
C ARG A 164 6.30 -25.39 6.29
N VAL A 165 6.79 -26.02 5.24
CA VAL A 165 7.89 -27.01 5.31
C VAL A 165 9.23 -26.39 4.91
N GLY A 166 9.29 -25.05 4.80
CA GLY A 166 10.50 -24.31 4.44
C GLY A 166 10.75 -24.21 2.93
N PHE A 167 9.79 -24.61 2.09
CA PHE A 167 9.87 -24.40 0.65
C PHE A 167 9.27 -23.02 0.31
N ASP A 168 10.05 -21.97 0.57
CA ASP A 168 9.71 -20.57 0.33
C ASP A 168 10.97 -19.74 0.05
N TRP A 169 10.80 -18.58 -0.57
CA TRP A 169 11.82 -17.55 -0.70
C TRP A 169 11.90 -16.68 0.56
N ASP A 170 13.09 -16.14 0.85
CA ASP A 170 13.34 -15.39 2.08
C ASP A 170 12.69 -13.99 2.09
N ASN A 171 12.46 -13.40 0.91
CA ASN A 171 11.87 -12.08 0.78
C ASN A 171 11.21 -11.88 -0.60
N ALA A 172 10.46 -10.78 -0.73
CA ALA A 172 9.76 -10.41 -1.96
C ALA A 172 10.69 -10.06 -3.13
N ASP A 173 11.92 -9.60 -2.88
CA ASP A 173 12.86 -9.23 -3.94
C ASP A 173 13.26 -10.47 -4.77
N LEU A 174 13.49 -11.62 -4.13
CA LEU A 174 13.78 -12.88 -4.82
C LEU A 174 12.61 -13.34 -5.70
N VAL A 175 11.37 -13.02 -5.31
CA VAL A 175 10.19 -13.33 -6.12
C VAL A 175 10.09 -12.40 -7.32
N LEU A 176 10.46 -11.12 -7.16
CA LEU A 176 10.52 -10.15 -8.27
C LEU A 176 11.58 -10.54 -9.30
N ASP A 177 12.71 -11.09 -8.88
CA ASP A 177 13.72 -11.61 -9.79
C ASP A 177 13.16 -12.80 -10.59
N LYS A 178 12.46 -13.73 -9.92
CA LYS A 178 11.79 -14.85 -10.63
C LYS A 178 10.73 -14.36 -11.61
N ILE A 179 9.96 -13.32 -11.31
CA ILE A 179 9.01 -12.72 -12.27
C ILE A 179 9.70 -12.25 -13.55
N ARG A 180 10.92 -11.71 -13.45
CA ARG A 180 11.68 -11.29 -14.64
C ARG A 180 12.10 -12.48 -15.47
N GLU A 181 12.57 -13.55 -14.81
CA GLU A 181 12.91 -14.82 -15.45
C GLU A 181 11.70 -15.42 -16.17
N GLU A 182 10.54 -15.57 -15.50
CA GLU A 182 9.31 -16.07 -16.14
C GLU A 182 8.86 -15.18 -17.33
N ALA A 183 9.12 -13.87 -17.27
CA ALA A 183 8.77 -12.95 -18.36
C ALA A 183 9.67 -13.16 -19.59
N GLU A 184 10.94 -13.49 -19.36
CA GLU A 184 11.89 -13.85 -20.41
C GLU A 184 11.53 -15.21 -21.01
N GLU A 185 11.25 -16.23 -20.19
CA GLU A 185 10.85 -17.57 -20.62
C GLU A 185 9.54 -17.53 -21.44
N LEU A 186 8.53 -16.79 -20.99
CA LEU A 186 7.30 -16.56 -21.75
C LEU A 186 7.54 -15.85 -23.09
N ALA A 187 8.46 -14.88 -23.15
CA ALA A 187 8.81 -14.19 -24.39
C ALA A 187 9.53 -15.12 -25.37
N GLU A 188 10.40 -16.00 -24.87
CA GLU A 188 11.07 -17.03 -25.67
C GLU A 188 10.06 -18.05 -26.22
N ALA A 189 9.16 -18.57 -25.38
CA ALA A 189 8.11 -19.48 -25.81
C ALA A 189 7.20 -18.84 -26.87
N ALA A 190 6.81 -17.57 -26.68
CA ALA A 190 6.02 -16.82 -27.66
C ALA A 190 6.72 -16.69 -29.02
N ALA A 191 8.05 -16.61 -29.05
CA ALA A 191 8.82 -16.53 -30.29
C ALA A 191 8.85 -17.86 -31.06
N THR A 192 8.61 -19.00 -30.41
CA THR A 192 8.54 -20.32 -31.05
C THR A 192 7.22 -20.57 -31.78
N GLY A 193 6.13 -19.93 -31.32
CA GLY A 193 4.77 -20.19 -31.79
C GLY A 193 4.17 -21.51 -31.31
N ASP A 194 4.84 -22.22 -30.41
CA ASP A 194 4.31 -23.42 -29.76
C ASP A 194 3.29 -23.03 -28.69
N HIS A 195 2.01 -23.29 -28.96
CA HIS A 195 0.94 -22.92 -28.06
C HIS A 195 0.98 -23.65 -26.72
N ASP A 196 1.44 -24.90 -26.70
CA ASP A 196 1.51 -25.66 -25.44
C ASP A 196 2.60 -25.07 -24.54
N ALA A 197 3.75 -24.70 -25.11
CA ALA A 197 4.82 -24.02 -24.39
C ALA A 197 4.38 -22.62 -23.89
N ILE A 198 3.67 -21.85 -24.71
CA ILE A 198 3.14 -20.54 -24.30
C ILE A 198 2.15 -20.68 -23.13
N GLU A 199 1.29 -21.70 -23.16
CA GLU A 199 0.33 -21.94 -22.08
C GLU A 199 1.04 -22.32 -20.77
N ASP A 200 2.09 -23.14 -20.85
CA ASP A 200 2.90 -23.56 -19.69
C ASP A 200 3.57 -22.35 -19.03
N GLU A 201 4.32 -21.55 -19.80
CA GLU A 201 5.03 -20.36 -19.29
C GLU A 201 4.06 -19.26 -18.79
N MET A 202 2.89 -19.13 -19.41
CA MET A 202 1.84 -18.24 -18.90
C MET A 202 1.32 -18.72 -17.54
N GLY A 203 1.19 -20.03 -17.36
CA GLY A 203 0.84 -20.66 -16.10
C GLY A 203 1.85 -20.33 -15.00
N ASP A 204 3.15 -20.46 -15.29
CA ASP A 204 4.22 -20.20 -14.33
C ASP A 204 4.33 -18.70 -13.97
N MET A 205 4.19 -17.80 -14.95
CA MET A 205 4.05 -16.36 -14.68
C MET A 205 2.90 -16.06 -13.70
N LEU A 206 1.72 -16.61 -13.92
CA LEU A 206 0.56 -16.42 -13.02
C LEU A 206 0.81 -17.04 -11.64
N PHE A 207 1.50 -18.17 -11.57
CA PHE A 207 1.87 -18.83 -10.33
C PHE A 207 2.85 -17.98 -9.51
N VAL A 208 3.88 -17.42 -10.14
CA VAL A 208 4.85 -16.54 -9.47
C VAL A 208 4.22 -15.21 -9.06
N LEU A 209 3.29 -14.65 -9.83
CA LEU A 209 2.51 -13.47 -9.43
C LEU A 209 1.66 -13.74 -8.17
N ALA A 210 1.03 -14.91 -8.07
CA ALA A 210 0.32 -15.32 -6.86
C ALA A 210 1.27 -15.43 -5.65
N ASN A 211 2.52 -15.83 -5.90
CA ASN A 211 3.56 -15.91 -4.87
C ASN A 211 4.02 -14.54 -4.39
N LEU A 212 4.19 -13.59 -5.31
CA LEU A 212 4.49 -12.21 -4.96
C LEU A 212 3.36 -11.62 -4.10
N ALA A 213 2.10 -11.81 -4.52
CA ALA A 213 0.95 -11.36 -3.75
C ALA A 213 0.97 -11.92 -2.32
N ARG A 214 1.33 -13.20 -2.15
CA ARG A 214 1.50 -13.82 -0.83
C ARG A 214 2.59 -13.16 0.02
N HIS A 215 3.76 -12.88 -0.56
CA HIS A 215 4.84 -12.17 0.13
C HIS A 215 4.44 -10.73 0.52
N LEU A 216 3.56 -10.10 -0.27
CA LEU A 216 3.00 -8.78 0.02
C LEU A 216 1.78 -8.80 0.97
N GLY A 217 1.34 -9.98 1.43
CA GLY A 217 0.17 -10.11 2.30
C GLY A 217 -1.16 -9.84 1.59
N VAL A 218 -1.21 -9.98 0.26
CA VAL A 218 -2.37 -9.74 -0.59
C VAL A 218 -2.96 -11.08 -1.06
N ASP A 219 -4.29 -11.18 -1.04
CA ASP A 219 -5.00 -12.28 -1.72
C ASP A 219 -5.06 -11.96 -3.23
N PRO A 220 -4.41 -12.76 -4.11
CA PRO A 220 -4.33 -12.46 -5.53
C PRO A 220 -5.68 -12.56 -6.25
N GLU A 221 -6.56 -13.46 -5.83
CA GLU A 221 -7.91 -13.60 -6.41
C GLU A 221 -8.72 -12.33 -6.14
N GLN A 222 -8.73 -11.88 -4.88
CA GLN A 222 -9.42 -10.64 -4.50
C GLN A 222 -8.80 -9.39 -5.15
N ALA A 223 -7.48 -9.38 -5.35
CA ALA A 223 -6.80 -8.27 -6.05
C ALA A 223 -7.22 -8.19 -7.53
N LEU A 224 -7.34 -9.34 -8.20
CA LEU A 224 -7.78 -9.40 -9.58
C LEU A 224 -9.27 -9.06 -9.71
N ARG A 225 -10.14 -9.57 -8.82
CA ARG A 225 -11.57 -9.20 -8.78
C ARG A 225 -11.77 -7.69 -8.69
N ARG A 226 -11.08 -7.02 -7.77
CA ARG A 226 -11.11 -5.54 -7.66
C ARG A 226 -10.62 -4.84 -8.93
N THR A 227 -9.65 -5.42 -9.62
CA THR A 227 -9.16 -4.89 -10.90
C THR A 227 -10.18 -5.07 -12.01
N ASN A 228 -10.86 -6.21 -12.08
CA ASN A 228 -11.93 -6.50 -13.04
C ASN A 228 -13.13 -5.57 -12.83
N ALA A 229 -13.57 -5.38 -11.57
CA ALA A 229 -14.66 -4.45 -11.25
C ALA A 229 -14.33 -3.01 -11.69
N LYS A 230 -13.09 -2.57 -11.44
CA LYS A 230 -12.58 -1.28 -11.93
C LYS A 230 -12.55 -1.20 -13.46
N PHE A 231 -12.16 -2.27 -14.16
CA PHE A 231 -12.17 -2.31 -15.61
C PHE A 231 -13.60 -2.19 -16.16
N VAL A 232 -14.54 -3.00 -15.64
CA VAL A 232 -15.96 -2.99 -16.05
C VAL A 232 -16.58 -1.61 -15.85
N ARG A 233 -16.38 -0.99 -14.69
CA ARG A 233 -16.90 0.35 -14.40
C ARG A 233 -16.37 1.39 -15.39
N ARG A 234 -15.07 1.38 -15.67
CA ARG A 234 -14.45 2.30 -16.64
C ARG A 234 -14.95 2.08 -18.05
N PHE A 235 -15.05 0.83 -18.46
CA PHE A 235 -15.47 0.50 -19.82
C PHE A 235 -16.94 0.90 -20.05
N ARG A 236 -17.84 0.66 -19.08
CA ARG A 236 -19.22 1.16 -19.13
C ARG A 236 -19.28 2.68 -19.30
N ALA A 237 -18.46 3.42 -18.56
CA ALA A 237 -18.39 4.87 -18.73
C ALA A 237 -17.85 5.29 -20.11
N VAL A 238 -16.97 4.50 -20.74
CA VAL A 238 -16.53 4.72 -22.13
C VAL A 238 -17.71 4.54 -23.08
N GLU A 239 -18.49 3.46 -22.90
CA GLU A 239 -19.69 3.18 -23.69
C GLU A 239 -20.72 4.31 -23.57
N ASP A 240 -21.02 4.76 -22.35
CA ASP A 240 -21.93 5.87 -22.09
C ASP A 240 -21.47 7.17 -22.76
N ALA A 241 -20.17 7.48 -22.68
CA ALA A 241 -19.60 8.67 -23.29
C ALA A 241 -19.58 8.62 -24.83
N LEU A 242 -19.39 7.44 -25.43
CA LEU A 242 -19.53 7.24 -26.87
C LEU A 242 -20.98 7.42 -27.30
N HIS A 243 -21.91 6.80 -26.59
CA HIS A 243 -23.34 6.90 -26.86
C HIS A 243 -23.83 8.35 -26.76
N ALA A 244 -23.38 9.11 -25.77
CA ALA A 244 -23.71 10.53 -25.63
C ALA A 244 -23.22 11.38 -26.82
N ASN A 245 -22.15 10.95 -27.48
CA ASN A 245 -21.61 11.58 -28.69
C ASN A 245 -22.15 10.95 -29.99
N GLY A 246 -23.17 10.09 -29.91
CA GLY A 246 -23.80 9.45 -31.06
C GLY A 246 -22.93 8.38 -31.74
N SER A 247 -21.96 7.82 -31.03
CA SER A 247 -21.05 6.75 -31.48
C SER A 247 -21.23 5.46 -30.66
N SER A 248 -20.59 4.38 -31.06
CA SER A 248 -20.49 3.12 -30.31
C SER A 248 -19.05 2.60 -30.28
N PRO A 249 -18.70 1.66 -29.38
CA PRO A 249 -17.35 1.07 -29.33
C PRO A 249 -16.91 0.43 -30.65
N GLN A 250 -17.84 -0.15 -31.41
CA GLN A 250 -17.55 -0.75 -32.73
C GLN A 250 -17.27 0.29 -33.82
N GLN A 251 -17.71 1.54 -33.60
CA GLN A 251 -17.58 2.64 -34.55
C GLN A 251 -16.42 3.60 -34.19
N ALA A 252 -16.00 3.61 -32.93
CA ALA A 252 -14.91 4.43 -32.42
C ALA A 252 -13.53 3.84 -32.78
N SER A 253 -12.53 4.70 -32.94
CA SER A 253 -11.13 4.25 -33.03
C SER A 253 -10.58 3.86 -31.66
N LEU A 254 -9.48 3.08 -31.66
CA LEU A 254 -8.77 2.77 -30.41
C LEU A 254 -8.26 4.05 -29.72
N ASP A 255 -7.80 5.05 -30.47
CA ASP A 255 -7.32 6.31 -29.92
C ASP A 255 -8.45 7.13 -29.27
N ASP A 256 -9.65 7.11 -29.84
CA ASP A 256 -10.83 7.76 -29.26
C ASP A 256 -11.25 7.06 -27.97
N MET A 257 -11.27 5.73 -27.98
CA MET A 257 -11.57 4.91 -26.81
C MET A 257 -10.51 5.06 -25.71
N ASP A 258 -9.22 5.11 -26.05
CA ASP A 258 -8.15 5.33 -25.08
C ASP A 258 -8.17 6.75 -24.52
N SER A 259 -8.47 7.75 -25.34
CA SER A 259 -8.66 9.13 -24.88
C SER A 259 -9.86 9.26 -23.92
N LEU A 260 -10.97 8.57 -24.21
CA LEU A 260 -12.11 8.47 -23.31
C LEU A 260 -11.75 7.71 -22.03
N TRP A 261 -11.08 6.57 -22.16
CA TRP A 261 -10.62 5.74 -21.05
C TRP A 261 -9.69 6.53 -20.11
N ASN A 262 -8.74 7.29 -20.65
CA ASN A 262 -7.85 8.13 -19.87
C ASN A 262 -8.59 9.29 -19.19
N ARG A 263 -9.57 9.90 -19.85
CA ARG A 263 -10.46 10.89 -19.23
C ARG A 263 -11.29 10.29 -18.10
N ILE A 264 -11.86 9.10 -18.29
CA ILE A 264 -12.65 8.38 -17.27
C ILE A 264 -11.77 7.93 -16.12
N LYS A 265 -10.58 7.39 -16.40
CA LYS A 265 -9.56 7.03 -15.40
C LYS A 265 -9.10 8.24 -14.60
N ALA A 266 -9.03 9.42 -15.22
CA ALA A 266 -8.78 10.68 -14.53
C ALA A 266 -10.00 11.11 -13.69
N GLY A 267 -11.22 10.95 -14.20
CA GLY A 267 -12.47 11.22 -13.50
C GLY A 267 -12.72 10.33 -12.28
N GLU A 268 -12.43 9.02 -12.35
CA GLU A 268 -12.63 8.08 -11.23
C GLU A 268 -11.63 8.24 -10.09
N LYS A 269 -10.48 8.87 -10.33
CA LYS A 269 -9.58 9.27 -9.23
C LYS A 269 -10.22 10.35 -8.34
N THR A 270 -11.39 10.86 -8.73
CA THR A 270 -12.09 11.98 -8.10
C THR A 270 -13.26 11.53 -7.18
N ASP A 271 -13.81 10.32 -7.29
CA ASP A 271 -15.05 9.86 -6.57
C ASP A 271 -14.84 8.79 -5.44
N LEU A 272 -14.14 9.13 -4.35
CA LEU A 272 -14.24 8.43 -3.04
C LEU A 272 -15.20 9.21 -2.12
N PRO A 273 -16.06 8.56 -1.30
CA PRO A 273 -17.06 9.26 -0.50
C PRO A 273 -16.39 10.17 0.54
N GLY A 274 -16.57 11.48 0.34
CA GLY A 274 -15.93 12.58 1.07
C GLY A 274 -15.28 13.54 0.07
N ASP A 275 -16.03 14.56 -0.32
CA ASP A 275 -15.80 15.38 -1.51
C ASP A 275 -17.15 15.68 -2.19
N THR A 276 -17.57 16.91 -2.46
CA THR A 276 -18.60 17.20 -3.48
C THR A 276 -18.15 18.36 -4.39
N THR A 277 -18.06 18.12 -5.71
CA THR A 277 -17.61 19.02 -6.83
C THR A 277 -16.14 19.53 -6.80
N PRO A 278 -15.53 19.78 -7.98
CA PRO A 278 -14.32 19.07 -8.48
C PRO A 278 -13.46 18.51 -7.33
N GLU A 279 -13.65 17.24 -6.96
CA GLU A 279 -13.45 16.86 -5.57
C GLU A 279 -11.99 16.74 -5.13
N GLY A 280 -11.72 17.40 -4.00
CA GLY A 280 -10.41 17.74 -3.46
C GLY A 280 -9.39 16.60 -3.36
N SER A 281 -8.14 17.03 -3.22
CA SER A 281 -6.95 16.20 -3.05
C SER A 281 -7.19 15.09 -2.01
N LEU A 282 -6.44 13.98 -2.07
CA LEU A 282 -6.36 13.02 -0.95
C LEU A 282 -6.12 13.75 0.40
N ALA A 283 -5.39 14.87 0.37
CA ALA A 283 -5.17 15.73 1.54
C ALA A 283 -6.45 16.40 2.10
N ASP A 284 -7.48 16.59 1.28
CA ASP A 284 -8.77 17.18 1.66
C ASP A 284 -9.73 16.17 2.30
N ARG A 285 -9.57 14.88 1.98
CA ARG A 285 -10.47 13.79 2.42
C ARG A 285 -9.97 13.03 3.65
N LEU A 286 -8.69 13.16 4.00
CA LEU A 286 -8.15 12.54 5.21
C LEU A 286 -8.68 13.24 6.46
N PRO A 287 -9.12 12.50 7.51
CA PRO A 287 -9.49 13.11 8.78
C PRO A 287 -8.33 13.94 9.31
N ARG A 288 -8.58 15.24 9.49
CA ARG A 288 -7.58 16.20 9.96
C ARG A 288 -7.63 16.29 11.47
N VAL A 289 -6.47 16.19 12.11
CA VAL A 289 -6.30 16.71 13.46
C VAL A 289 -6.32 18.23 13.35
N THR A 290 -7.47 18.84 13.67
CA THR A 290 -7.71 20.29 13.50
C THR A 290 -7.54 21.09 14.79
N ALA A 291 -7.43 20.41 15.92
CA ALA A 291 -7.21 20.99 17.24
C ALA A 291 -5.91 20.47 17.86
N THR A 292 -5.24 21.32 18.64
CA THR A 292 -3.98 20.97 19.32
C THR A 292 -4.20 19.93 20.42
N GLU A 293 -5.36 19.92 21.04
CA GLU A 293 -5.73 19.01 22.12
C GLU A 293 -5.87 17.56 21.62
N ASP A 294 -6.40 17.37 20.41
CA ASP A 294 -6.48 16.07 19.75
C ASP A 294 -5.08 15.50 19.45
N LEU A 295 -4.12 16.39 19.12
CA LEU A 295 -2.72 16.01 18.94
C LEU A 295 -2.09 15.59 20.28
N GLU A 296 -2.34 16.35 21.35
CA GLU A 296 -1.87 16.03 22.71
C GLU A 296 -2.45 14.71 23.22
N ALA A 297 -3.71 14.38 22.88
CA ALA A 297 -4.32 13.09 23.23
C ALA A 297 -3.63 11.91 22.53
N ILE A 298 -3.15 12.08 21.30
CA ILE A 298 -2.44 11.03 20.54
C ILE A 298 -1.03 10.79 21.12
N TYR A 299 -0.30 11.85 21.44
CA TYR A 299 1.12 11.76 21.77
C TYR A 299 1.45 11.82 23.26
N GLY A 300 0.52 12.33 24.08
CA GLY A 300 0.74 12.61 25.50
C GLY A 300 1.76 13.74 25.75
N ASP A 301 2.11 13.93 27.02
CA ASP A 301 3.06 14.97 27.42
C ASP A 301 4.47 14.73 26.86
N ALA A 302 5.12 15.82 26.46
CA ALA A 302 6.52 15.78 26.07
C ALA A 302 7.40 15.32 27.24
N ILE A 303 8.28 14.34 26.99
CA ILE A 303 9.24 13.87 27.98
C ILE A 303 10.12 15.06 28.41
N PRO A 304 10.30 15.37 29.71
CA PRO A 304 10.99 16.60 30.17
C PRO A 304 12.39 16.83 29.59
N THR A 305 13.13 15.76 29.33
CA THR A 305 14.47 15.82 28.71
C THR A 305 14.44 16.32 27.26
N SER A 306 13.32 16.17 26.56
CA SER A 306 13.12 16.66 25.19
C SER A 306 12.90 18.17 25.12
N LEU A 307 12.44 18.79 26.20
CA LEU A 307 12.27 20.25 26.32
C LEU A 307 13.57 20.91 26.80
N THR A 308 14.27 20.26 27.74
CA THR A 308 15.50 20.78 28.36
C THR A 308 16.66 21.00 27.36
N LYS A 309 16.65 20.31 26.21
CA LYS A 309 17.70 20.40 25.19
C LYS A 309 17.67 21.67 24.33
N VAL A 310 16.58 22.45 24.39
CA VAL A 310 16.40 23.67 23.59
C VAL A 310 17.12 24.83 24.27
N VAL A 311 18.03 25.48 23.53
CA VAL A 311 18.82 26.62 24.01
C VAL A 311 18.58 27.85 23.15
N ASP A 312 18.69 29.05 23.71
CA ASP A 312 18.47 30.34 23.03
C ASP A 312 19.74 30.92 22.37
N ARG A 313 20.81 30.12 22.31
CA ARG A 313 22.15 30.52 21.87
C ARG A 313 22.99 29.33 21.43
N ILE A 314 23.99 29.58 20.60
CA ILE A 314 24.99 28.60 20.20
C ILE A 314 26.00 28.40 21.33
N THR A 315 25.85 27.29 22.07
CA THR A 315 26.82 26.87 23.10
C THR A 315 28.10 26.34 22.44
N PRO A 316 29.21 26.16 23.20
CA PRO A 316 30.45 25.60 22.65
C PRO A 316 30.27 24.23 21.97
N LEU A 317 29.37 23.38 22.48
CA LEU A 317 29.09 22.07 21.88
C LEU A 317 28.30 22.21 20.58
N TYR A 318 27.30 23.10 20.52
CA TYR A 318 26.58 23.38 19.29
C TYR A 318 27.49 24.02 18.23
N ARG A 319 28.39 24.92 18.63
CA ARG A 319 29.40 25.48 17.73
C ARG A 319 30.25 24.38 17.11
N LYS A 320 30.85 23.51 17.94
CA LYS A 320 31.68 22.40 17.47
C LYS A 320 30.93 21.51 16.48
N TRP A 321 29.66 21.22 16.77
CA TRP A 321 28.82 20.42 15.89
C TRP A 321 28.59 21.16 14.56
N ILE A 322 28.05 22.37 14.60
CA ILE A 322 27.71 23.18 13.42
C ILE A 322 28.93 23.38 12.52
N GLU A 323 30.09 23.69 13.11
CA GLU A 323 31.36 23.86 12.39
C GLU A 323 31.92 22.53 11.85
N SER A 324 31.42 21.36 12.29
CA SER A 324 31.75 20.07 11.66
C SER A 324 30.83 19.75 10.47
N SER A 325 29.73 20.48 10.31
CA SER A 325 28.73 20.25 9.25
C SER A 325 29.20 20.82 7.92
N ARG A 326 29.36 19.94 6.93
CA ARG A 326 29.63 20.32 5.53
C ARG A 326 28.37 20.51 4.69
N PHE A 327 27.22 20.22 5.28
CA PHE A 327 25.91 20.28 4.63
C PHE A 327 24.86 20.87 5.59
N VAL A 328 23.95 21.67 5.06
CA VAL A 328 22.79 22.18 5.79
C VAL A 328 21.59 22.31 4.85
N VAL A 329 20.39 21.99 5.33
CA VAL A 329 19.14 22.35 4.66
C VAL A 329 18.66 23.69 5.22
N LEU A 330 18.52 24.69 4.35
CA LEU A 330 17.94 25.98 4.67
C LEU A 330 16.47 26.00 4.28
N SER A 331 15.58 26.03 5.27
CA SER A 331 14.15 26.17 5.06
C SER A 331 13.70 27.62 5.24
N THR A 332 12.95 28.12 4.27
CA THR A 332 12.40 29.49 4.25
C THR A 332 10.92 29.45 3.89
N VAL A 333 10.21 30.55 4.16
CA VAL A 333 8.79 30.71 3.82
C VAL A 333 8.60 31.98 3.02
N GLY A 334 7.76 31.92 1.99
CA GLY A 334 7.40 33.05 1.15
C GLY A 334 5.95 32.96 0.69
N PRO A 335 5.45 33.97 -0.04
CA PRO A 335 4.09 33.95 -0.58
C PRO A 335 3.87 32.80 -1.58
N GLU A 336 4.93 32.28 -2.19
CA GLU A 336 4.91 31.11 -3.07
C GLU A 336 4.90 29.76 -2.30
N GLY A 337 4.95 29.78 -0.97
CA GLY A 337 4.98 28.58 -0.11
C GLY A 337 6.30 28.42 0.65
N THR A 338 6.67 27.18 0.95
CA THR A 338 7.92 26.87 1.65
C THR A 338 9.00 26.41 0.67
N ASP A 339 10.24 26.84 0.90
CA ASP A 339 11.42 26.35 0.17
C ASP A 339 12.38 25.64 1.14
N ALA A 340 13.02 24.56 0.69
CA ALA A 340 14.01 23.81 1.46
C ALA A 340 15.25 23.56 0.59
N SER A 341 16.19 24.50 0.64
CA SER A 341 17.38 24.50 -0.20
C SER A 341 18.54 23.75 0.46
N PRO A 342 19.11 22.69 -0.15
CA PRO A 342 20.34 22.08 0.32
C PRO A 342 21.53 23.02 0.05
N ARG A 343 22.42 23.17 1.03
CA ARG A 343 23.64 23.97 0.95
C ARG A 343 24.81 23.10 1.40
N GLY A 344 25.92 23.17 0.68
CA GLY A 344 27.10 22.36 0.95
C GLY A 344 28.39 23.11 0.69
N ASP A 345 29.45 22.70 1.37
CA ASP A 345 30.80 23.20 1.15
C ASP A 345 31.83 22.09 1.47
N ILE A 346 33.07 22.25 1.03
CA ILE A 346 34.17 21.31 1.32
C ILE A 346 34.59 21.37 2.79
N GLY A 347 34.46 22.55 3.39
CA GLY A 347 34.68 22.83 4.81
C GLY A 347 33.36 22.97 5.56
N PRO A 348 33.37 23.64 6.74
CA PRO A 348 32.13 24.02 7.42
C PRO A 348 31.24 24.81 6.46
N VAL A 349 29.99 24.37 6.29
CA VAL A 349 29.04 24.99 5.35
C VAL A 349 28.71 26.43 5.70
N LEU A 350 28.93 26.83 6.95
CA LEU A 350 28.78 28.19 7.43
C LEU A 350 29.77 28.49 8.56
N ARG A 351 29.85 29.77 8.95
CA ARG A 351 30.65 30.20 10.11
C ARG A 351 29.76 30.73 11.23
N VAL A 352 30.11 30.39 12.47
CA VAL A 352 29.45 30.91 13.67
C VAL A 352 30.17 32.20 14.09
N ALA A 353 29.59 33.36 13.77
CA ALA A 353 30.18 34.67 14.09
C ALA A 353 30.21 34.92 15.60
N ASP A 354 29.11 34.63 16.29
CA ASP A 354 28.99 34.74 17.74
C ASP A 354 27.91 33.78 18.27
N GLN A 355 27.55 33.87 19.55
CA GLN A 355 26.56 32.98 20.17
C GLN A 355 25.15 33.10 19.60
N ARG A 356 24.85 34.16 18.84
CA ARG A 356 23.53 34.44 18.27
C ARG A 356 23.55 34.72 16.77
N THR A 357 24.70 34.65 16.11
CA THR A 357 24.84 35.00 14.69
C THR A 357 25.57 33.90 13.90
N LEU A 358 24.93 33.42 12.84
CA LEU A 358 25.53 32.51 11.84
C LEU A 358 25.66 33.22 10.50
N LEU A 359 26.71 32.88 9.74
CA LEU A 359 27.02 33.44 8.44
C LEU A 359 27.10 32.30 7.41
N LEU A 360 26.10 32.21 6.56
CA LEU A 360 25.99 31.19 5.51
C LEU A 360 26.32 31.82 4.14
N PRO A 361 27.42 31.43 3.48
CA PRO A 361 27.75 31.92 2.15
C PRO A 361 26.80 31.38 1.08
N ASP A 362 26.49 32.21 0.08
CA ASP A 362 25.73 31.81 -1.11
C ASP A 362 26.64 31.87 -2.35
N TRP A 363 27.05 30.69 -2.81
CA TRP A 363 27.92 30.50 -3.98
C TRP A 363 27.13 30.51 -5.29
N ARG A 364 27.82 30.67 -6.43
CA ARG A 364 27.15 30.60 -7.73
C ARG A 364 26.66 29.17 -8.00
N GLY A 365 25.45 29.08 -8.56
CA GLY A 365 24.82 27.83 -8.96
C GLY A 365 23.92 28.01 -10.18
N ASN A 366 22.75 27.37 -10.17
CA ASN A 366 21.75 27.46 -11.26
C ASN A 366 20.90 28.76 -11.24
N ASN A 367 21.24 29.73 -10.37
CA ASN A 367 20.51 30.99 -10.18
C ASN A 367 19.05 30.86 -9.72
N ARG A 368 18.60 29.70 -9.21
CA ARG A 368 17.34 29.59 -8.46
C ARG A 368 17.54 30.19 -7.07
N ILE A 369 17.12 31.45 -6.93
CA ILE A 369 17.31 32.27 -5.72
C ILE A 369 16.07 32.34 -4.83
N ASP A 370 15.21 31.31 -4.85
CA ASP A 370 13.92 31.29 -4.16
C ASP A 370 14.07 31.50 -2.65
N SER A 371 14.98 30.75 -2.00
CA SER A 371 15.35 30.98 -0.59
C SER A 371 15.77 32.42 -0.28
N LEU A 372 16.56 33.06 -1.16
CA LEU A 372 17.03 34.43 -0.93
C LEU A 372 15.89 35.45 -1.08
N ARG A 373 15.02 35.25 -2.08
CA ARG A 373 13.81 36.07 -2.27
C ARG A 373 12.87 35.94 -1.09
N ASN A 374 12.70 34.72 -0.56
CA ASN A 374 11.91 34.46 0.63
C ASN A 374 12.48 35.23 1.82
N ILE A 375 13.79 35.13 2.11
CA ILE A 375 14.43 35.86 3.22
C ILE A 375 14.23 37.38 3.15
N VAL A 376 14.28 37.96 1.94
CA VAL A 376 14.06 39.41 1.75
C VAL A 376 12.62 39.80 2.09
N ARG A 377 11.64 38.92 1.87
CA ARG A 377 10.21 39.18 2.07
C ARG A 377 9.71 38.75 3.45
N ASP A 378 10.23 37.66 3.98
CA ASP A 378 9.95 37.07 5.27
C ASP A 378 11.26 36.54 5.89
N PRO A 379 11.71 37.10 7.02
CA PRO A 379 13.01 36.76 7.56
C PRO A 379 13.03 35.38 8.25
N ARG A 380 11.91 34.68 8.43
CA ARG A 380 11.88 33.42 9.20
C ARG A 380 12.65 32.31 8.47
N VAL A 381 13.58 31.68 9.19
CA VAL A 381 14.38 30.56 8.67
C VAL A 381 14.53 29.42 9.68
N SER A 382 14.65 28.19 9.17
CA SER A 382 15.05 27.00 9.92
C SER A 382 16.22 26.32 9.22
N LEU A 383 17.27 25.99 9.96
CA LEU A 383 18.45 25.31 9.47
C LEU A 383 18.54 23.91 10.08
N MET A 384 18.85 22.91 9.26
CA MET A 384 19.06 21.53 9.68
C MET A 384 20.45 21.07 9.25
N PHE A 385 21.34 20.86 10.22
CA PHE A 385 22.74 20.50 10.00
C PHE A 385 22.93 18.98 10.06
N LEU A 386 23.56 18.41 9.03
CA LEU A 386 23.85 16.98 8.93
C LEU A 386 25.36 16.74 8.81
N VAL A 387 25.85 15.77 9.58
CA VAL A 387 27.26 15.33 9.57
C VAL A 387 27.22 13.84 9.18
N PRO A 388 27.77 13.47 8.02
CA PRO A 388 27.85 12.08 7.59
C PRO A 388 28.40 11.18 8.69
N GLY A 389 27.73 10.05 8.93
CA GLY A 389 28.08 9.08 9.99
C GLY A 389 27.55 9.42 11.39
N SER A 390 27.03 10.63 11.63
CA SER A 390 26.33 10.96 12.88
C SER A 390 24.83 10.68 12.74
N ASN A 391 24.26 9.90 13.65
CA ASN A 391 22.81 9.68 13.71
C ASN A 391 22.05 10.85 14.37
N ASN A 392 22.75 11.84 14.94
CA ASN A 392 22.14 13.05 15.46
C ASN A 392 22.21 14.18 14.44
N VAL A 393 21.23 15.08 14.50
CA VAL A 393 21.09 16.28 13.66
C VAL A 393 20.95 17.50 14.57
N VAL A 394 21.57 18.63 14.22
CA VAL A 394 21.38 19.91 14.92
C VAL A 394 20.43 20.80 14.14
N ARG A 395 19.48 21.43 14.84
CA ARG A 395 18.56 22.42 14.28
C ARG A 395 18.81 23.80 14.88
N VAL A 396 18.68 24.82 14.04
CA VAL A 396 18.70 26.23 14.45
C VAL A 396 17.52 26.94 13.81
N ASN A 397 16.66 27.55 14.61
CA ASN A 397 15.56 28.38 14.12
C ASN A 397 15.84 29.85 14.45
N GLY A 398 15.42 30.75 13.57
CA GLY A 398 15.74 32.16 13.73
C GLY A 398 15.15 33.06 12.66
N SER A 399 15.75 34.24 12.55
CA SER A 399 15.44 35.22 11.50
C SER A 399 16.70 35.54 10.70
N ALA A 400 16.61 35.73 9.39
CA ALA A 400 17.74 36.03 8.53
C ALA A 400 17.54 37.29 7.68
N PHE A 401 18.65 37.79 7.15
CA PHE A 401 18.67 38.76 6.06
C PHE A 401 19.85 38.46 5.14
N VAL A 402 19.77 38.94 3.90
CA VAL A 402 20.85 38.80 2.91
C VAL A 402 21.69 40.07 2.89
N THR A 403 23.02 39.91 2.89
CA THR A 403 23.97 41.02 2.77
C THR A 403 24.99 40.75 1.68
N THR A 404 25.46 41.83 1.04
CA THR A 404 26.58 41.82 0.09
C THR A 404 27.75 42.64 0.63
N ASP A 405 27.88 42.74 1.95
CA ASP A 405 28.97 43.45 2.62
C ASP A 405 30.34 42.89 2.18
N PRO A 406 31.22 43.69 1.53
CA PRO A 406 32.47 43.20 0.98
C PRO A 406 33.39 42.55 2.02
N GLY A 407 33.41 43.07 3.25
CA GLY A 407 34.25 42.55 4.32
C GLY A 407 33.78 41.18 4.84
N LEU A 408 32.48 40.90 4.77
CA LEU A 408 31.95 39.55 5.03
C LEU A 408 32.18 38.60 3.85
N LEU A 409 32.02 39.06 2.61
CA LEU A 409 32.27 38.24 1.42
C LEU A 409 33.72 37.77 1.35
N GLU A 410 34.67 38.68 1.60
CA GLU A 410 36.11 38.38 1.60
C GLU A 410 36.49 37.32 2.63
N ARG A 411 35.79 37.26 3.78
CA ARG A 411 36.06 36.22 4.78
C ARG A 411 35.85 34.82 4.24
N PHE A 412 34.90 34.65 3.31
CA PHE A 412 34.56 33.36 2.71
C PHE A 412 35.30 33.11 1.38
N GLU A 413 36.32 33.90 1.06
CA GLU A 413 37.11 33.72 -0.16
C GLU A 413 37.68 32.29 -0.27
N HIS A 414 37.59 31.73 -1.47
CA HIS A 414 38.16 30.44 -1.84
C HIS A 414 38.68 30.46 -3.28
N ASN A 415 39.98 30.21 -3.46
CA ASN A 415 40.67 30.15 -4.76
C ASN A 415 40.42 31.36 -5.69
N GLY A 416 40.49 32.57 -5.13
CA GLY A 416 40.26 33.84 -5.81
C GLY A 416 38.78 34.16 -6.05
N LYS A 417 37.85 33.37 -5.51
CA LYS A 417 36.40 33.55 -5.69
C LYS A 417 35.74 33.87 -4.35
N GLN A 418 34.68 34.67 -4.40
CA GLN A 418 33.88 35.05 -3.25
C GLN A 418 32.41 34.64 -3.49
N PRO A 419 31.64 34.35 -2.42
CA PRO A 419 30.21 34.16 -2.55
C PRO A 419 29.54 35.43 -3.10
N ARG A 420 28.33 35.29 -3.64
CA ARG A 420 27.56 36.43 -4.18
C ARG A 420 26.86 37.21 -3.09
N SER A 421 26.51 36.54 -1.99
CA SER A 421 25.91 37.14 -0.82
C SER A 421 26.17 36.27 0.41
N ILE A 422 25.95 36.83 1.59
CA ILE A 422 25.91 36.09 2.85
C ILE A 422 24.49 36.16 3.41
N VAL A 423 23.94 35.00 3.77
CA VAL A 423 22.75 34.92 4.60
C VAL A 423 23.19 35.01 6.07
N VAL A 424 22.79 36.10 6.73
CA VAL A 424 23.08 36.33 8.14
C VAL A 424 21.89 35.86 8.96
N VAL A 425 22.08 34.82 9.78
CA VAL A 425 21.02 34.23 10.61
C VAL A 425 21.18 34.67 12.05
N LYS A 426 20.16 35.32 12.60
CA LYS A 426 20.00 35.60 14.02
C LYS A 426 19.31 34.42 14.68
N VAL A 427 20.03 33.75 15.57
CA VAL A 427 19.59 32.55 16.29
C VAL A 427 18.55 32.93 17.33
N ARG A 428 17.38 32.27 17.27
CA ARG A 428 16.36 32.30 18.32
C ARG A 428 16.48 31.08 19.22
N GLU A 429 16.68 29.91 18.62
CA GLU A 429 16.83 28.65 19.34
C GLU A 429 17.70 27.66 18.57
N ALA A 430 18.35 26.77 19.32
CA ALA A 430 19.12 25.65 18.80
C ALA A 430 18.86 24.39 19.63
N TYR A 431 18.80 23.23 18.99
CA TYR A 431 18.63 21.94 19.66
C TYR A 431 19.09 20.77 18.78
N PHE A 432 19.48 19.64 19.38
CA PHE A 432 19.68 18.40 18.62
C PHE A 432 18.37 17.60 18.51
N GLN A 433 18.13 16.98 17.36
CA GLN A 433 16.96 16.16 17.08
C GLN A 433 17.22 14.68 17.45
N CYS A 434 16.14 13.93 17.71
CA CYS A 434 16.20 12.50 18.02
C CYS A 434 16.78 11.68 16.85
N ALA A 435 17.69 10.76 17.16
CA ALA A 435 18.39 9.92 16.19
C ALA A 435 17.52 8.88 15.45
N LYS A 436 16.31 8.61 15.94
CA LYS A 436 15.42 7.54 15.43
C LYS A 436 15.15 7.65 13.92
N ALA A 437 15.03 8.86 13.38
CA ALA A 437 14.79 9.04 11.95
C ALA A 437 15.95 8.52 11.10
N LEU A 438 17.18 8.95 11.41
CA LEU A 438 18.40 8.53 10.69
C LEU A 438 18.71 7.04 10.91
N MET A 439 18.44 6.52 12.10
CA MET A 439 18.60 5.10 12.40
C MET A 439 17.61 4.23 11.60
N ARG A 440 16.32 4.62 11.55
CA ARG A 440 15.30 3.88 10.79
C ARG A 440 15.56 3.91 9.29
N SER A 441 16.05 5.03 8.77
CA SER A 441 16.35 5.15 7.35
C SER A 441 17.70 4.57 6.97
N ALA A 442 18.52 4.16 7.94
CA ALA A 442 19.92 3.74 7.72
C ALA A 442 20.70 4.73 6.84
N LEU A 443 20.47 6.05 7.03
CA LEU A 443 20.82 7.11 6.05
C LEU A 443 22.27 7.06 5.53
N TRP A 444 23.21 6.64 6.37
CA TRP A 444 24.63 6.62 6.07
C TRP A 444 25.16 5.25 5.63
N THR A 445 24.33 4.20 5.74
CA THR A 445 24.75 2.80 5.60
C THR A 445 23.91 2.02 4.59
N SER A 446 22.73 2.51 4.19
CA SER A 446 21.98 1.89 3.10
C SER A 446 22.71 2.18 1.78
N GLY A 447 23.16 1.11 1.12
CA GLY A 447 23.88 1.18 -0.16
C GLY A 447 22.95 1.45 -1.34
N ASP A 448 21.93 2.30 -1.19
CA ASP A 448 20.92 2.62 -2.20
C ASP A 448 21.47 3.52 -3.34
N THR A 449 22.72 3.29 -3.74
CA THR A 449 23.34 3.91 -4.90
C THR A 449 23.20 2.96 -6.09
N GLY A 450 22.25 3.22 -6.98
CA GLY A 450 21.97 2.39 -8.17
C GLY A 450 20.68 2.80 -8.90
N SER A 451 20.27 2.02 -9.89
CA SER A 451 19.15 2.21 -10.85
C SER A 451 17.73 2.37 -10.26
N ARG A 452 17.61 2.58 -8.94
CA ARG A 452 16.36 2.79 -8.21
C ARG A 452 15.97 4.27 -8.07
N VAL A 453 16.89 5.21 -8.34
CA VAL A 453 16.64 6.66 -8.20
C VAL A 453 16.72 7.31 -9.58
N PRO A 454 15.67 8.06 -10.00
CA PRO A 454 15.70 8.75 -11.27
C PRO A 454 16.82 9.80 -11.33
N THR A 455 17.45 9.93 -12.49
CA THR A 455 18.47 10.96 -12.73
C THR A 455 17.83 12.34 -12.92
N ALA A 456 18.64 13.40 -12.86
CA ALA A 456 18.16 14.76 -13.11
C ALA A 456 17.69 14.92 -14.57
N GLY A 457 18.40 14.30 -15.52
CA GLY A 457 17.99 14.24 -16.92
C GLY A 457 16.67 13.52 -17.12
N GLU A 458 16.41 12.41 -16.41
CA GLU A 458 15.12 11.69 -16.48
C GLU A 458 13.95 12.56 -15.99
N PHE A 459 14.13 13.33 -14.90
CA PHE A 459 13.11 14.28 -14.47
C PHE A 459 12.81 15.36 -15.51
N LEU A 460 13.84 15.87 -16.19
CA LEU A 460 13.68 16.90 -17.23
C LEU A 460 13.02 16.31 -18.48
N LYS A 461 13.42 15.11 -18.90
CA LYS A 461 12.83 14.41 -20.05
C LYS A 461 11.37 14.02 -19.85
N ALA A 462 10.95 13.74 -18.62
CA ALA A 462 9.56 13.48 -18.29
C ALA A 462 8.64 14.72 -18.48
N VAL A 463 9.22 15.92 -18.50
CA VAL A 463 8.49 17.19 -18.72
C VAL A 463 8.66 17.70 -20.16
N ASP A 464 9.84 17.49 -20.73
CA ASP A 464 10.19 17.84 -22.10
C ASP A 464 10.75 16.60 -22.81
N GLU A 465 9.90 15.91 -23.58
CA GLU A 465 10.26 14.64 -24.25
C GLU A 465 11.46 14.79 -25.20
N GLY A 466 11.74 16.00 -25.70
CA GLY A 466 12.88 16.29 -26.57
C GLY A 466 14.21 16.51 -25.82
N PHE A 467 14.20 16.46 -24.49
CA PHE A 467 15.39 16.71 -23.67
C PHE A 467 16.38 15.53 -23.71
N ASP A 468 17.65 15.84 -24.01
CA ASP A 468 18.74 14.87 -24.01
C ASP A 468 19.22 14.59 -22.57
N ALA A 469 18.52 13.69 -21.89
CA ALA A 469 18.80 13.28 -20.52
C ALA A 469 20.20 12.66 -20.36
N GLU A 470 20.61 11.78 -21.28
CA GLU A 470 21.83 10.99 -21.17
C GLU A 470 23.07 11.90 -21.24
N SER A 471 23.10 12.83 -22.20
CA SER A 471 24.19 13.81 -22.29
C SER A 471 24.22 14.76 -21.10
N TYR A 472 23.05 15.15 -20.58
CA TYR A 472 22.95 16.03 -19.41
C TYR A 472 23.56 15.38 -18.16
N ASP A 473 23.19 14.14 -17.87
CA ASP A 473 23.65 13.45 -16.66
C ASP A 473 25.13 13.07 -16.74
N THR A 474 25.57 12.54 -17.90
CA THR A 474 26.97 12.09 -18.09
C THR A 474 27.96 13.28 -18.05
N GLY A 475 27.55 14.45 -18.52
CA GLY A 475 28.39 15.65 -18.56
C GLY A 475 28.36 16.53 -17.30
N TYR A 476 27.45 16.27 -16.34
CA TYR A 476 27.17 17.22 -15.26
C TYR A 476 28.34 17.38 -14.28
N GLU A 477 29.00 16.30 -13.86
CA GLU A 477 30.09 16.38 -12.88
C GLU A 477 31.27 17.21 -13.38
N ASP A 478 31.67 17.01 -14.64
CA ASP A 478 32.73 17.81 -15.27
C ASP A 478 32.28 19.27 -15.47
N HIS A 479 31.01 19.50 -15.84
CA HIS A 479 30.45 20.84 -15.96
C HIS A 479 30.39 21.61 -14.63
N ALA A 480 30.09 20.92 -13.53
CA ALA A 480 29.95 21.48 -12.20
C ALA A 480 31.31 21.79 -11.56
N ARG A 481 32.35 21.00 -11.87
CA ARG A 481 33.68 21.08 -11.23
C ARG A 481 34.28 22.49 -11.23
N ASP A 482 34.19 23.19 -12.37
CA ASP A 482 34.76 24.55 -12.52
C ASP A 482 33.85 25.67 -12.00
N LYS A 483 32.61 25.35 -11.60
CA LYS A 483 31.53 26.30 -11.26
C LYS A 483 31.00 26.17 -9.82
N MET A 484 31.56 25.28 -9.01
CA MET A 484 31.13 25.07 -7.62
C MET A 484 31.24 26.32 -6.73
N TRP A 485 32.26 27.15 -6.97
CA TRP A 485 32.53 28.40 -6.23
C TRP A 485 32.49 29.61 -7.16
#